data_AF-Q1ZRX9-F1
#
_entry.id   AF-Q1ZRX9-F1
#
_cell.length_a   1.000
_cell.length_b   1.000
_cell.length_c   1.000
_cell.angle_alpha   90.00
_cell.angle_beta   90.00
_cell.angle_gamma   90.00
#
_symmetry.space_group_name_H-M   'P 1'
#
loop_
_entity.id
_entity.type
_entity.pdbx_description
1 polymer ?
#
loop_
_entity_poly.entity_id
_entity_poly.type
_entity_poly.pdbx_seq_one_letter_code
_entity_poly.pdbx_strand_id
1 'polypeptide(L)'
;MLNLKTLTPVFAVVLLLGLLWVGKDSLHNFIEHNDFSHPAKPNFGAFLNIDEKKKAFFDYLYPFVEETNQQILEDRQQLKILSKDPAKINIDNDLITTLSQQYDLPLPKKTITQQWLTELLKRVNVIPAQLVLGQAALESSWGTSRFAEKGNSYFGEWCFTKGCGIPPLDIDLEHYHEVKSFPSVHAAVASYFNNINTNDAYSELRNIRAQLQQDNQPITAQALAHGLLEYSQIGHQYIQRLLDLINSNKDLIPTTSSS
;
A
#
# COMPACT_ATOMS: atom_id res chain seq x y z
N MET A 1 26.49 68.63 -21.80
CA MET A 1 27.52 67.58 -21.60
C MET A 1 27.54 67.27 -20.10
N LEU A 2 27.25 66.09 -19.55
CA LEU A 2 27.18 64.73 -20.06
C LEU A 2 26.01 63.95 -19.43
N ASN A 3 25.61 62.94 -20.19
CA ASN A 3 24.64 61.87 -20.01
C ASN A 3 24.95 60.95 -18.79
N LEU A 4 23.95 60.55 -18.00
CA LEU A 4 24.06 59.36 -17.14
C LEU A 4 22.86 58.44 -17.35
N LYS A 5 23.19 57.19 -17.65
CA LYS A 5 22.37 56.14 -18.22
C LYS A 5 21.40 55.52 -17.20
N THR A 6 20.27 55.09 -17.73
CA THR A 6 19.35 54.02 -17.30
C THR A 6 19.88 53.08 -16.20
N LEU A 7 19.23 53.06 -15.04
CA LEU A 7 19.26 51.93 -14.10
C LEU A 7 18.01 51.08 -14.33
N THR A 8 18.19 49.83 -14.74
CA THR A 8 17.17 48.78 -14.77
C THR A 8 16.89 48.29 -13.35
N PRO A 9 15.63 47.98 -12.97
CA PRO A 9 15.34 47.33 -11.69
C PRO A 9 15.48 45.81 -11.87
N VAL A 10 16.65 45.26 -11.57
CA VAL A 10 16.83 43.82 -11.36
C VAL A 10 16.82 43.55 -9.86
N PHE A 11 15.66 43.66 -9.23
CA PHE A 11 15.47 43.26 -7.83
C PHE A 11 14.00 42.89 -7.59
N ALA A 12 13.53 41.81 -8.23
CA ALA A 12 12.21 41.24 -7.95
C ALA A 12 12.08 39.74 -8.30
N VAL A 13 13.18 38.96 -8.30
CA VAL A 13 13.13 37.51 -8.62
C VAL A 13 13.66 36.61 -7.50
N VAL A 14 14.31 37.15 -6.46
CA VAL A 14 14.92 36.28 -5.42
C VAL A 14 13.91 35.81 -4.35
N LEU A 15 12.73 36.42 -4.23
CA LEU A 15 11.74 36.06 -3.19
C LEU A 15 10.75 34.95 -3.58
N LEU A 16 10.66 34.57 -4.86
CA LEU A 16 9.79 33.47 -5.30
C LEU A 16 10.49 32.09 -5.29
N LEU A 17 11.83 32.06 -5.34
CA LEU A 17 12.59 30.80 -5.23
C LEU A 17 12.71 30.32 -3.77
N GLY A 18 12.69 31.23 -2.80
CA GLY A 18 12.68 30.88 -1.37
C GLY A 18 11.38 30.22 -0.92
N LEU A 19 10.23 30.59 -1.49
CA LEU A 19 8.93 30.01 -1.13
C LEU A 19 8.69 28.62 -1.74
N LEU A 20 9.33 28.31 -2.88
CA LEU A 20 9.28 26.98 -3.48
C LEU A 20 10.20 25.98 -2.78
N TRP A 21 11.30 26.44 -2.16
CA TRP A 21 12.21 25.58 -1.42
C TRP A 21 11.71 25.31 0.02
N VAL A 22 11.15 26.34 0.68
CA VAL A 22 10.50 26.19 2.00
C VAL A 22 9.29 25.24 1.94
N GLY A 23 8.57 25.17 0.82
CA GLY A 23 7.45 24.23 0.64
C GLY A 23 7.88 22.76 0.58
N LYS A 24 9.06 22.46 0.04
CA LYS A 24 9.59 21.09 -0.04
C LYS A 24 10.17 20.64 1.31
N ASP A 25 10.87 21.54 2.01
CA ASP A 25 11.39 21.27 3.35
C ASP A 25 10.27 21.23 4.39
N SER A 26 9.18 21.99 4.24
CA SER A 26 8.03 21.93 5.17
C SER A 26 7.18 20.68 4.97
N LEU A 27 7.11 20.13 3.75
CA LEU A 27 6.49 18.81 3.51
C LEU A 27 7.41 17.69 4.03
N HIS A 28 8.73 17.83 3.90
CA HIS A 28 9.69 16.88 4.45
C HIS A 28 9.74 16.90 5.99
N ASN A 29 9.55 18.08 6.62
CA ASN A 29 9.54 18.25 8.07
C ASN A 29 8.20 17.90 8.73
N PHE A 30 7.10 17.72 7.98
CA PHE A 30 5.83 17.20 8.52
C PHE A 30 5.79 15.66 8.53
N ILE A 31 6.64 15.01 7.74
CA ILE A 31 6.78 13.54 7.69
C ILE A 31 7.41 12.99 8.99
N GLU A 32 7.99 13.83 9.84
CA GLU A 32 8.84 13.38 10.93
C GLU A 32 8.14 12.96 12.24
N HIS A 33 6.81 12.83 12.36
CA HIS A 33 6.19 12.45 13.64
C HIS A 33 5.03 11.43 13.54
N ASN A 34 5.27 10.32 12.85
CA ASN A 34 4.84 9.01 13.34
C ASN A 34 6.08 8.11 13.28
N ASP A 35 6.81 8.01 14.40
CA ASP A 35 8.00 7.15 14.49
C ASP A 35 7.54 5.69 14.53
N PHE A 36 7.27 5.13 13.35
CA PHE A 36 7.06 3.70 13.19
C PHE A 36 8.38 3.00 13.49
N SER A 37 8.57 2.63 14.76
CA SER A 37 9.69 1.78 15.13
C SER A 37 9.51 0.40 14.50
N HIS A 38 10.35 0.06 13.53
CA HIS A 38 10.35 -1.26 12.91
C HIS A 38 11.18 -2.25 13.73
N PRO A 39 10.57 -3.32 14.25
CA PRO A 39 11.32 -4.34 14.98
C PRO A 39 12.26 -5.12 14.05
N ALA A 40 13.36 -5.64 14.61
CA ALA A 40 14.22 -6.58 13.90
C ALA A 40 13.47 -7.89 13.61
N LYS A 41 13.75 -8.50 12.45
CA LYS A 41 13.11 -9.75 12.02
C LYS A 41 13.37 -10.89 13.02
N PRO A 42 12.33 -11.45 13.66
CA PRO A 42 12.49 -12.62 14.51
C PRO A 42 12.91 -13.85 13.70
N ASN A 43 13.65 -14.76 14.33
CA ASN A 43 13.80 -16.11 13.82
C ASN A 43 12.53 -16.91 14.15
N PHE A 44 11.50 -16.81 13.31
CA PHE A 44 10.20 -17.46 13.54
C PHE A 44 10.30 -18.98 13.71
N GLY A 45 11.28 -19.63 13.08
CA GLY A 45 11.52 -21.07 13.21
C GLY A 45 12.07 -21.50 14.57
N ALA A 46 12.58 -20.56 15.39
CA ALA A 46 13.15 -20.85 16.70
C ALA A 46 12.11 -20.89 17.84
N PHE A 47 10.86 -20.47 17.60
CA PHE A 47 9.82 -20.47 18.61
C PHE A 47 9.27 -21.88 18.86
N LEU A 48 9.30 -22.31 20.13
CA LEU A 48 8.70 -23.58 20.56
C LEU A 48 7.20 -23.45 20.84
N ASN A 49 6.78 -22.32 21.40
CA ASN A 49 5.37 -22.01 21.64
C ASN A 49 4.73 -21.41 20.39
N ILE A 50 3.65 -22.01 19.92
CA ILE A 50 2.96 -21.60 18.69
C ILE A 50 2.33 -20.21 18.82
N ASP A 51 1.74 -19.88 19.97
CA ASP A 51 1.07 -18.60 20.16
C ASP A 51 2.07 -17.46 20.33
N GLU A 52 3.22 -17.70 20.97
CA GLU A 52 4.34 -16.75 20.98
C GLU A 52 4.86 -16.47 19.58
N LYS A 53 5.00 -17.52 18.74
CA LYS A 53 5.40 -17.37 17.33
C LYS A 53 4.42 -16.50 16.56
N LYS A 54 3.12 -16.79 16.67
CA LYS A 54 2.06 -16.04 15.98
C LYS A 54 2.04 -14.58 16.42
N LYS A 55 2.15 -14.33 17.74
CA LYS A 55 2.21 -12.98 18.28
C LYS A 55 3.45 -12.23 17.76
N ALA A 56 4.62 -12.85 17.82
CA ALA A 56 5.86 -12.26 17.30
C ALA A 56 5.76 -11.96 15.79
N PHE A 57 5.07 -12.81 15.02
CA PHE A 57 4.81 -12.58 13.61
C PHE A 57 3.95 -11.35 13.37
N PHE A 58 2.83 -11.23 14.10
CA PHE A 58 1.96 -10.07 13.98
C PHE A 58 2.64 -8.79 14.46
N ASP A 59 3.27 -8.79 15.64
CA ASP A 59 4.00 -7.64 16.18
C ASP A 59 5.10 -7.17 15.23
N TYR A 60 5.77 -8.09 14.53
CA TYR A 60 6.81 -7.78 13.56
C TYR A 60 6.26 -7.07 12.32
N LEU A 61 5.17 -7.59 11.74
CA LEU A 61 4.67 -7.13 10.45
C LEU A 61 3.72 -5.92 10.57
N TYR A 62 2.97 -5.83 11.67
CA TYR A 62 1.97 -4.79 11.92
C TYR A 62 2.45 -3.35 11.70
N PRO A 63 3.61 -2.89 12.21
CA PRO A 63 4.03 -1.50 12.01
C PRO A 63 4.22 -1.14 10.52
N PHE A 64 4.69 -2.07 9.68
CA PHE A 64 4.82 -1.84 8.24
C PHE A 64 3.47 -1.71 7.54
N VAL A 65 2.47 -2.47 8.00
CA VAL A 65 1.09 -2.43 7.48
C VAL A 65 0.43 -1.10 7.85
N GLU A 66 0.60 -0.66 9.09
CA GLU A 66 0.04 0.60 9.57
C GLU A 66 0.70 1.82 8.91
N GLU A 67 2.03 1.80 8.75
CA GLU A 67 2.75 2.83 8.01
C GLU A 67 2.24 2.96 6.57
N THR A 68 2.05 1.82 5.88
CA THR A 68 1.51 1.81 4.51
C THR A 68 0.07 2.36 4.48
N ASN A 69 -0.78 1.93 5.42
CA ASN A 69 -2.15 2.46 5.52
C ASN A 69 -2.17 3.97 5.80
N GLN A 70 -1.28 4.46 6.67
CA GLN A 70 -1.17 5.86 7.02
C GLN A 70 -0.78 6.71 5.79
N GLN A 71 0.23 6.27 5.02
CA GLN A 71 0.59 6.94 3.77
C GLN A 71 -0.60 7.01 2.79
N ILE A 72 -1.34 5.91 2.65
CA ILE A 72 -2.52 5.86 1.78
C ILE A 72 -3.62 6.82 2.25
N LEU A 73 -3.82 6.96 3.56
CA LEU A 73 -4.80 7.90 4.13
C LEU A 73 -4.42 9.36 3.83
N GLU A 74 -3.14 9.69 3.93
CA GLU A 74 -2.61 11.02 3.61
C GLU A 74 -2.80 11.36 2.13
N ASP A 75 -2.39 10.45 1.23
CA ASP A 75 -2.61 10.58 -0.23
C ASP A 75 -4.11 10.76 -0.53
N ARG A 76 -4.95 9.94 0.12
CA ARG A 76 -6.41 9.98 -0.04
C ARG A 76 -7.00 11.30 0.45
N GLN A 77 -6.50 11.86 1.55
CA GLN A 77 -6.96 13.14 2.07
C GLN A 77 -6.65 14.27 1.08
N GLN A 78 -5.42 14.32 0.55
CA GLN A 78 -5.03 15.31 -0.44
C GLN A 78 -5.86 15.15 -1.73
N LEU A 79 -6.05 13.91 -2.19
CA LEU A 79 -6.87 13.62 -3.38
C LEU A 79 -8.34 14.04 -3.18
N LYS A 80 -8.92 13.81 -1.99
CA LYS A 80 -10.28 14.27 -1.67
C LYS A 80 -10.42 15.79 -1.70
N ILE A 81 -9.39 16.53 -1.24
CA ILE A 81 -9.38 18.00 -1.29
C ILE A 81 -9.38 18.47 -2.76
N LEU A 82 -8.50 17.91 -3.58
CA LEU A 82 -8.44 18.23 -5.02
C LEU A 82 -9.75 17.90 -5.72
N SER A 83 -10.37 16.77 -5.36
CA SER A 83 -11.60 16.28 -5.98
C SER A 83 -12.84 17.15 -5.75
N LYS A 84 -12.76 18.20 -4.92
CA LYS A 84 -13.89 19.13 -4.70
C LYS A 84 -14.18 20.03 -5.90
N ASP A 85 -13.18 20.29 -6.73
CA ASP A 85 -13.33 21.13 -7.94
C ASP A 85 -12.51 20.55 -9.11
N PRO A 86 -12.97 19.44 -9.74
CA PRO A 86 -12.23 18.75 -10.79
C PRO A 86 -11.84 19.62 -11.98
N ALA A 87 -12.66 20.64 -12.28
CA ALA A 87 -12.44 21.55 -13.41
C ALA A 87 -11.18 22.42 -13.25
N LYS A 88 -10.66 22.57 -12.02
CA LYS A 88 -9.43 23.31 -11.72
C LYS A 88 -8.18 22.44 -11.65
N ILE A 89 -8.32 21.12 -11.73
CA ILE A 89 -7.18 20.20 -11.65
C ILE A 89 -6.47 20.21 -13.00
N ASN A 90 -5.21 20.63 -13.01
CA ASN A 90 -4.33 20.43 -14.17
C ASN A 90 -4.03 18.92 -14.31
N ILE A 91 -4.08 18.41 -15.53
CA ILE A 91 -3.71 17.02 -15.84
C ILE A 91 -2.27 16.69 -15.43
N ASP A 92 -1.37 17.68 -15.46
CA ASP A 92 0.03 17.56 -15.06
C ASP A 92 0.25 17.83 -13.57
N ASN A 93 -0.80 17.82 -12.74
CA ASN A 93 -0.65 17.98 -11.29
C ASN A 93 0.18 16.81 -10.72
N ASP A 94 1.23 17.12 -9.96
CA ASP A 94 2.18 16.12 -9.43
C ASP A 94 1.48 15.00 -8.67
N LEU A 95 0.58 15.31 -7.73
CA LEU A 95 -0.14 14.28 -6.97
C LEU A 95 -1.00 13.39 -7.89
N ILE A 96 -1.70 14.00 -8.85
CA ILE A 96 -2.56 13.28 -9.80
C ILE A 96 -1.74 12.34 -10.68
N THR A 97 -0.61 12.83 -11.21
CA THR A 97 0.28 12.03 -12.06
C THR A 97 0.94 10.90 -11.27
N THR A 98 1.42 11.17 -10.05
CA THR A 98 1.99 10.15 -9.15
C THR A 98 0.97 9.08 -8.79
N LEU A 99 -0.22 9.46 -8.30
CA LEU A 99 -1.24 8.48 -7.89
C LEU A 99 -1.81 7.73 -9.09
N SER A 100 -1.96 8.37 -10.25
CA SER A 100 -2.37 7.71 -11.50
C SER A 100 -1.40 6.60 -11.89
N GLN A 101 -0.10 6.86 -11.83
CA GLN A 101 0.94 5.87 -12.15
C GLN A 101 1.00 4.77 -11.10
N GLN A 102 1.05 5.13 -9.81
CA GLN A 102 1.14 4.17 -8.71
C GLN A 102 -0.05 3.22 -8.70
N TYR A 103 -1.27 3.74 -8.88
CA TYR A 103 -2.50 2.95 -8.84
C TYR A 103 -2.97 2.47 -10.22
N ASP A 104 -2.08 2.46 -11.21
CA ASP A 104 -2.31 1.94 -12.57
C ASP A 104 -3.63 2.39 -13.20
N LEU A 105 -3.99 3.66 -13.03
CA LEU A 105 -5.21 4.25 -13.57
C LEU A 105 -4.82 5.33 -14.59
N PRO A 106 -4.85 5.04 -15.91
CA PRO A 106 -4.39 5.96 -16.94
C PRO A 106 -5.03 7.34 -16.88
N LEU A 107 -4.22 8.39 -17.08
CA LEU A 107 -4.72 9.76 -17.11
C LEU A 107 -5.70 9.98 -18.27
N PRO A 108 -6.81 10.71 -18.07
CA PRO A 108 -7.71 11.12 -19.14
C PRO A 108 -6.99 12.02 -20.14
N LYS A 109 -7.25 11.90 -21.45
CA LYS A 109 -6.50 12.65 -22.48
C LYS A 109 -6.69 14.17 -22.48
N LYS A 110 -7.74 14.69 -21.84
CA LYS A 110 -8.13 16.11 -21.93
C LYS A 110 -8.33 16.74 -20.57
N THR A 111 -9.23 16.19 -19.77
CA THR A 111 -9.65 16.78 -18.51
C THR A 111 -9.86 15.72 -17.45
N ILE A 112 -9.49 16.04 -16.21
CA ILE A 112 -9.79 15.22 -15.05
C ILE A 112 -11.30 15.31 -14.78
N THR A 113 -11.99 14.17 -14.79
CA THR A 113 -13.44 14.10 -14.56
C THR A 113 -13.75 13.60 -13.15
N GLN A 114 -14.94 13.93 -12.65
CA GLN A 114 -15.41 13.42 -11.36
C GLN A 114 -15.46 11.89 -11.35
N GLN A 115 -15.83 11.27 -12.47
CA GLN A 115 -15.85 9.81 -12.61
C GLN A 115 -14.46 9.20 -12.46
N TRP A 116 -13.45 9.78 -13.12
CA TRP A 116 -12.07 9.32 -13.02
C TRP A 116 -11.52 9.47 -11.59
N LEU A 117 -11.79 10.61 -10.94
CA LEU A 117 -11.41 10.84 -9.55
C LEU A 117 -12.09 9.86 -8.59
N THR A 118 -13.34 9.49 -8.87
CA THR A 118 -14.07 8.50 -8.07
C THR A 118 -13.42 7.12 -8.19
N GLU A 119 -13.01 6.71 -9.39
CA GLU A 119 -12.26 5.46 -9.57
C GLU A 119 -10.86 5.51 -8.95
N LEU A 120 -10.14 6.64 -9.06
CA LEU A 120 -8.86 6.80 -8.38
C LEU A 120 -9.04 6.68 -6.86
N LEU A 121 -10.04 7.35 -6.28
CA LEU A 121 -10.38 7.22 -4.87
C LEU A 121 -10.82 5.79 -4.50
N LYS A 122 -11.37 4.98 -5.40
CA LYS A 122 -11.63 3.56 -5.07
C LYS A 122 -10.34 2.75 -4.91
N ARG A 123 -9.30 3.09 -5.69
CA ARG A 123 -7.97 2.47 -5.65
C ARG A 123 -7.09 2.99 -4.50
N VAL A 124 -7.00 4.32 -4.31
CA VAL A 124 -6.23 4.97 -3.22
C VAL A 124 -6.96 4.83 -1.88
N ASN A 125 -6.87 3.65 -1.27
CA ASN A 125 -7.64 3.34 -0.07
C ASN A 125 -7.01 2.20 0.75
N VAL A 126 -7.28 2.23 2.05
CA VAL A 126 -6.67 1.36 3.06
C VAL A 126 -7.15 -0.08 2.96
N ILE A 127 -6.38 -1.00 3.52
CA ILE A 127 -6.74 -2.41 3.70
C ILE A 127 -6.66 -2.71 5.21
N PRO A 128 -7.70 -3.30 5.83
CA PRO A 128 -7.69 -3.59 7.27
C PRO A 128 -6.49 -4.46 7.65
N ALA A 129 -5.75 -4.05 8.67
CA ALA A 129 -4.52 -4.74 9.08
C ALA A 129 -4.75 -6.23 9.36
N GLN A 130 -5.90 -6.60 9.94
CA GLN A 130 -6.25 -8.00 10.20
C GLN A 130 -6.28 -8.84 8.92
N LEU A 131 -6.75 -8.26 7.80
CA LEU A 131 -6.77 -8.96 6.51
C LEU A 131 -5.34 -9.18 6.01
N VAL A 132 -4.54 -8.11 5.99
CA VAL A 132 -3.15 -8.13 5.52
C VAL A 132 -2.31 -9.13 6.33
N LEU A 133 -2.39 -9.04 7.66
CA LEU A 133 -1.67 -9.93 8.57
C LEU A 133 -2.13 -11.38 8.47
N GLY A 134 -3.44 -11.61 8.30
CA GLY A 134 -4.00 -12.94 8.11
C GLY A 134 -3.52 -13.59 6.82
N GLN A 135 -3.52 -12.85 5.71
CA GLN A 135 -2.98 -13.34 4.44
C GLN A 135 -1.47 -13.58 4.55
N ALA A 136 -0.72 -12.64 5.11
CA ALA A 136 0.71 -12.82 5.32
C ALA A 136 1.03 -14.08 6.13
N ALA A 137 0.29 -14.35 7.22
CA ALA A 137 0.46 -15.54 8.04
C ALA A 137 0.17 -16.82 7.25
N LEU A 138 -0.93 -16.83 6.48
CA LEU A 138 -1.35 -17.97 5.69
C LEU A 138 -0.35 -18.30 4.57
N GLU A 139 0.08 -17.29 3.80
CA GLU A 139 0.97 -17.47 2.64
C GLU A 139 2.43 -17.77 3.05
N SER A 140 2.89 -17.20 4.17
CA SER A 140 4.28 -17.35 4.61
C SER A 140 4.51 -18.44 5.64
N SER A 141 3.46 -19.18 6.02
CA SER A 141 3.49 -20.13 7.14
C SER A 141 3.98 -19.48 8.43
N TRP A 142 3.42 -18.32 8.79
CA TRP A 142 3.85 -17.52 9.94
C TRP A 142 5.32 -17.08 9.86
N GLY A 143 5.79 -16.75 8.66
CA GLY A 143 7.13 -16.24 8.39
C GLY A 143 8.23 -17.29 8.26
N THR A 144 7.93 -18.59 8.42
CA THR A 144 8.94 -19.68 8.33
C THR A 144 9.13 -20.23 6.92
N SER A 145 8.34 -19.79 5.94
CA SER A 145 8.57 -20.15 4.54
C SER A 145 9.94 -19.67 4.09
N ARG A 146 10.67 -20.50 3.33
CA ARG A 146 11.95 -20.14 2.71
C ARG A 146 11.87 -18.83 1.93
N PHE A 147 10.74 -18.54 1.29
CA PHE A 147 10.52 -17.32 0.52
C PHE A 147 10.38 -16.08 1.41
N ALA A 148 9.70 -16.22 2.56
CA ALA A 148 9.60 -15.17 3.56
C ALA A 148 10.95 -14.94 4.26
N GLU A 149 11.64 -16.02 4.63
CA GLU A 149 12.94 -15.97 5.30
C GLU A 149 14.02 -15.30 4.44
N LYS A 150 14.18 -15.74 3.18
CA LYS A 150 15.26 -15.30 2.30
C LYS A 150 14.91 -14.10 1.42
N GLY A 151 13.63 -13.92 1.11
CA GLY A 151 13.18 -12.95 0.12
C GLY A 151 12.17 -11.94 0.63
N ASN A 152 11.86 -11.92 1.94
CA ASN A 152 10.78 -11.08 2.49
C ASN A 152 9.42 -11.26 1.78
N SER A 153 9.21 -12.42 1.14
CA SER A 153 8.00 -12.68 0.37
C SER A 153 6.92 -13.26 1.29
N TYR A 154 6.19 -12.39 1.97
CA TYR A 154 5.17 -12.79 2.94
C TYR A 154 3.80 -13.10 2.31
N PHE A 155 3.57 -12.66 1.07
CA PHE A 155 2.24 -12.71 0.43
C PHE A 155 2.17 -13.65 -0.78
N GLY A 156 3.25 -14.36 -1.09
CA GLY A 156 3.28 -15.34 -2.18
C GLY A 156 3.18 -14.75 -3.59
N GLU A 157 3.53 -13.48 -3.77
CA GLU A 157 3.47 -12.81 -5.09
C GLU A 157 4.38 -13.51 -6.11
N TRP A 158 3.79 -13.95 -7.22
CA TRP A 158 4.52 -14.52 -8.34
C TRP A 158 5.17 -13.44 -9.19
N CYS A 159 6.27 -13.80 -9.82
CA CYS A 159 6.87 -13.02 -10.88
C CYS A 159 7.36 -13.95 -12.01
N PHE A 160 7.24 -13.47 -13.25
CA PHE A 160 7.36 -14.29 -14.45
C PHE A 160 8.63 -14.05 -15.26
N THR A 161 9.54 -13.23 -14.71
CA THR A 161 10.84 -12.93 -15.33
C THR A 161 11.93 -13.68 -14.59
N LYS A 162 12.72 -14.51 -15.28
CA LYS A 162 13.82 -15.24 -14.63
C LYS A 162 14.75 -14.30 -13.82
N GLY A 163 14.98 -14.62 -12.55
CA GLY A 163 15.79 -13.84 -11.62
C GLY A 163 15.04 -12.70 -10.91
N CYS A 164 13.72 -12.61 -11.04
CA CYS A 164 12.90 -11.62 -10.32
C CYS A 164 12.65 -12.00 -8.85
N GLY A 165 12.93 -13.25 -8.47
CA GLY A 165 12.65 -13.77 -7.15
C GLY A 165 13.42 -15.05 -6.83
N ILE A 166 12.76 -15.91 -6.05
CA ILE A 166 13.31 -17.18 -5.60
C ILE A 166 12.53 -18.30 -6.33
N PRO A 167 13.21 -19.18 -7.07
CA PRO A 167 12.54 -20.28 -7.75
C PRO A 167 12.03 -21.34 -6.76
N PRO A 168 10.93 -22.05 -7.07
CA PRO A 168 10.52 -23.25 -6.32
C PRO A 168 11.64 -24.30 -6.34
N LEU A 169 11.63 -25.21 -5.36
CA LEU A 169 12.59 -26.32 -5.32
C LEU A 169 12.32 -27.31 -6.47
N ASP A 170 11.03 -27.58 -6.71
CA ASP A 170 10.59 -28.40 -7.81
C ASP A 170 10.27 -27.50 -8.99
N ILE A 171 11.09 -27.59 -10.04
CA ILE A 171 10.93 -26.79 -11.26
C ILE A 171 9.93 -27.52 -12.16
N ASP A 172 8.72 -26.96 -12.27
CA ASP A 172 7.81 -27.26 -13.37
C ASP A 172 8.22 -26.40 -14.57
N LEU A 173 8.70 -27.03 -15.65
CA LEU A 173 9.12 -26.35 -16.87
C LEU A 173 7.93 -25.83 -17.69
N GLU A 174 6.73 -26.38 -17.52
CA GLU A 174 5.51 -25.94 -18.22
C GLU A 174 4.86 -24.73 -17.54
N HIS A 175 5.00 -24.61 -16.21
CA HIS A 175 4.39 -23.53 -15.41
C HIS A 175 5.41 -22.72 -14.61
N TYR A 176 6.61 -22.52 -15.16
CA TYR A 176 7.71 -21.86 -14.45
C TYR A 176 7.34 -20.44 -13.99
N HIS A 177 7.36 -20.23 -12.68
CA HIS A 177 7.26 -18.94 -12.03
C HIS A 177 8.21 -18.88 -10.84
N GLU A 178 8.71 -17.69 -10.51
CA GLU A 178 9.47 -17.44 -9.29
C GLU A 178 8.56 -16.74 -8.26
N VAL A 179 8.85 -16.94 -6.97
CA VAL A 179 8.21 -16.16 -5.92
C VAL A 179 9.03 -14.89 -5.71
N LYS A 180 8.41 -13.74 -5.95
CA LYS A 180 9.06 -12.42 -5.94
C LYS A 180 9.81 -12.20 -4.62
N SER A 181 11.04 -11.72 -4.71
CA SER A 181 11.82 -11.30 -3.54
C SER A 181 11.84 -9.79 -3.41
N PHE A 182 11.90 -9.30 -2.17
CA PHE A 182 11.84 -7.89 -1.86
C PHE A 182 13.06 -7.44 -1.06
N PRO A 183 13.59 -6.24 -1.34
CA PRO A 183 14.74 -5.70 -0.63
C PRO A 183 14.44 -5.38 0.85
N SER A 184 13.16 -5.19 1.19
CA SER A 184 12.70 -4.92 2.56
C SER A 184 11.28 -5.43 2.77
N VAL A 185 10.85 -5.53 4.03
CA VAL A 185 9.46 -5.85 4.36
C VAL A 185 8.51 -4.75 3.91
N HIS A 186 8.91 -3.48 4.05
CA HIS A 186 8.16 -2.35 3.52
C HIS A 186 7.88 -2.50 2.02
N ALA A 187 8.89 -2.91 1.22
CA ALA A 187 8.70 -3.14 -0.22
C ALA A 187 7.73 -4.31 -0.51
N ALA A 188 7.73 -5.37 0.32
CA ALA A 188 6.79 -6.47 0.20
C ALA A 188 5.36 -6.04 0.53
N VAL A 189 5.17 -5.31 1.63
CA VAL A 189 3.86 -4.78 2.03
C VAL A 189 3.33 -3.80 0.99
N ALA A 190 4.15 -2.85 0.53
CA ALA A 190 3.75 -1.91 -0.52
C ALA A 190 3.36 -2.60 -1.83
N SER A 191 4.08 -3.65 -2.24
CA SER A 191 3.74 -4.45 -3.42
C SER A 191 2.39 -5.14 -3.28
N TYR A 192 2.14 -5.78 -2.13
CA TYR A 192 0.87 -6.43 -1.84
C TYR A 192 -0.29 -5.42 -1.85
N PHE A 193 -0.13 -4.29 -1.16
CA PHE A 193 -1.15 -3.23 -1.14
C PHE A 193 -1.45 -2.71 -2.54
N ASN A 194 -0.41 -2.48 -3.34
CA ASN A 194 -0.58 -2.05 -4.71
C ASN A 194 -1.34 -3.08 -5.54
N ASN A 195 -0.98 -4.37 -5.45
CA ASN A 195 -1.66 -5.45 -6.16
C ASN A 195 -3.16 -5.47 -5.82
N ILE A 196 -3.53 -5.48 -4.54
CA ILE A 196 -4.94 -5.46 -4.10
C ILE A 196 -5.67 -4.19 -4.58
N ASN A 197 -5.00 -3.05 -4.59
CA ASN A 197 -5.60 -1.76 -4.95
C ASN A 197 -5.66 -1.48 -6.47
N THR A 198 -4.99 -2.28 -7.30
CA THR A 198 -4.89 -2.01 -8.75
C THR A 198 -5.42 -3.13 -9.63
N ASN A 199 -5.07 -4.38 -9.30
CA ASN A 199 -5.37 -5.53 -10.16
C ASN A 199 -6.88 -5.76 -10.29
N ASP A 200 -7.37 -6.00 -11.50
CA ASP A 200 -8.78 -6.18 -11.81
C ASP A 200 -9.40 -7.40 -11.11
N ALA A 201 -8.59 -8.42 -10.80
CA ALA A 201 -8.98 -9.58 -10.00
C ALA A 201 -9.56 -9.20 -8.62
N TYR A 202 -9.20 -8.03 -8.08
CA TYR A 202 -9.67 -7.52 -6.79
C TYR A 202 -10.61 -6.32 -6.92
N SER A 203 -11.19 -6.11 -8.11
CA SER A 203 -12.20 -5.06 -8.33
C SER A 203 -13.39 -5.21 -7.39
N GLU A 204 -13.84 -6.44 -7.12
CA GLU A 204 -14.95 -6.72 -6.20
C GLU A 204 -14.60 -6.33 -4.75
N LEU A 205 -13.38 -6.65 -4.28
CA LEU A 205 -12.90 -6.18 -2.98
C LEU A 205 -12.96 -4.66 -2.87
N ARG A 206 -12.52 -3.94 -3.92
CA ARG A 206 -12.58 -2.47 -3.96
C ARG A 206 -14.01 -1.95 -3.98
N ASN A 207 -14.94 -2.65 -4.64
CA ASN A 207 -16.36 -2.29 -4.67
C ASN A 207 -17.02 -2.49 -3.29
N ILE A 208 -16.80 -3.63 -2.63
CA ILE A 208 -17.26 -3.89 -1.26
C ILE A 208 -16.75 -2.78 -0.33
N ARG A 209 -15.46 -2.46 -0.41
CA ARG A 209 -14.84 -1.37 0.39
C ARG A 209 -15.50 -0.01 0.14
N ALA A 210 -15.78 0.31 -1.13
CA ALA A 210 -16.42 1.56 -1.51
C ALA A 210 -17.87 1.64 -0.98
N GLN A 211 -18.62 0.54 -1.07
CA GLN A 211 -19.99 0.45 -0.56
C GLN A 211 -20.04 0.64 0.96
N LEU A 212 -19.16 -0.04 1.71
CA LEU A 212 -19.05 0.14 3.17
C LEU A 212 -18.80 1.61 3.54
N GLN A 213 -17.92 2.29 2.81
CA GLN A 213 -17.64 3.71 3.04
C GLN A 213 -18.86 4.59 2.74
N GLN A 214 -19.61 4.31 1.67
CA GLN A 214 -20.84 5.04 1.33
C GLN A 214 -21.91 4.87 2.41
N ASP A 215 -21.99 3.67 3.00
CA ASP A 215 -22.95 3.32 4.05
C ASP A 215 -22.49 3.71 5.47
N ASN A 216 -21.34 4.41 5.59
CA ASN A 216 -20.69 4.73 6.86
C ASN A 216 -20.45 3.51 7.76
N GLN A 217 -20.20 2.36 7.16
CA GLN A 217 -19.86 1.11 7.84
C GLN A 217 -18.34 0.95 7.97
N PRO A 218 -17.85 0.28 9.02
CA PRO A 218 -16.43 0.00 9.15
C PRO A 218 -15.94 -0.90 8.01
N ILE A 219 -14.77 -0.59 7.46
CA ILE A 219 -14.07 -1.47 6.52
C ILE A 219 -13.45 -2.60 7.34
N THR A 220 -13.99 -3.82 7.24
CA THR A 220 -13.54 -4.97 8.03
C THR A 220 -12.86 -6.01 7.18
N ALA A 221 -11.94 -6.77 7.78
CA ALA A 221 -11.32 -7.92 7.12
C ALA A 221 -12.38 -8.95 6.69
N GLN A 222 -13.41 -9.16 7.52
CA GLN A 222 -14.49 -10.08 7.21
C GLN A 222 -15.21 -9.72 5.91
N ALA A 223 -15.57 -8.44 5.74
CA ALA A 223 -16.24 -8.00 4.53
C ALA A 223 -15.32 -8.08 3.30
N LEU A 224 -14.09 -7.58 3.40
CA LEU A 224 -13.17 -7.53 2.26
C LEU A 224 -12.66 -8.90 1.80
N ALA A 225 -12.58 -9.88 2.71
CA ALA A 225 -12.16 -11.24 2.36
C ALA A 225 -13.06 -11.88 1.29
N HIS A 226 -14.35 -11.51 1.24
CA HIS A 226 -15.27 -11.99 0.21
C HIS A 226 -14.90 -11.53 -1.21
N GLY A 227 -14.13 -10.44 -1.35
CA GLY A 227 -13.61 -9.97 -2.63
C GLY A 227 -12.28 -10.60 -3.05
N LEU A 228 -11.76 -11.60 -2.32
CA LEU A 228 -10.49 -12.29 -2.60
C LEU A 228 -10.67 -13.61 -3.36
N LEU A 229 -11.78 -13.79 -4.09
CA LEU A 229 -12.07 -15.05 -4.78
C LEU A 229 -10.94 -15.48 -5.72
N GLU A 230 -10.40 -14.53 -6.48
CA GLU A 230 -9.32 -14.74 -7.45
C GLU A 230 -7.91 -14.71 -6.83
N TYR A 231 -7.79 -14.56 -5.50
CA TYR A 231 -6.48 -14.56 -4.84
C TYR A 231 -5.82 -15.94 -4.86
N SER A 232 -6.62 -17.01 -4.85
CA SER A 232 -6.14 -18.39 -4.78
C SER A 232 -6.97 -19.32 -5.66
N GLN A 233 -6.34 -20.32 -6.26
CA GLN A 233 -6.99 -21.32 -7.11
C GLN A 233 -8.08 -22.12 -6.38
N ILE A 234 -8.01 -22.21 -5.04
CA ILE A 234 -9.03 -22.90 -4.22
C ILE A 234 -10.22 -21.99 -3.86
N GLY A 235 -10.23 -20.73 -4.32
CA GLY A 235 -11.36 -19.79 -4.27
C GLY A 235 -11.97 -19.64 -2.89
N HIS A 236 -13.26 -19.95 -2.74
CA HIS A 236 -13.97 -19.82 -1.46
C HIS A 236 -13.34 -20.59 -0.29
N GLN A 237 -12.65 -21.71 -0.54
CA GLN A 237 -11.95 -22.43 0.52
C GLN A 237 -10.80 -21.61 1.11
N TYR A 238 -10.14 -20.80 0.29
CA TYR A 238 -9.14 -19.85 0.75
C TYR A 238 -9.74 -18.80 1.68
N ILE A 239 -10.86 -18.20 1.25
CA ILE A 239 -11.59 -17.18 2.02
C ILE A 239 -11.98 -17.74 3.40
N GLN A 240 -12.53 -18.95 3.44
CA GLN A 240 -12.91 -19.60 4.70
C GLN A 240 -11.70 -19.78 5.62
N ARG A 241 -10.58 -20.33 5.10
CA ARG A 241 -9.35 -20.54 5.88
C ARG A 241 -8.79 -19.23 6.43
N LEU A 242 -8.81 -18.17 5.62
CA LEU A 242 -8.35 -16.85 6.03
C LEU A 242 -9.21 -16.29 7.16
N LEU A 243 -10.54 -16.36 7.04
CA LEU A 243 -11.46 -15.89 8.07
C LEU A 243 -11.32 -16.71 9.36
N ASP A 244 -11.18 -18.03 9.27
CA ASP A 244 -10.97 -18.90 10.43
C ASP A 244 -9.64 -18.59 11.13
N LEU A 245 -8.57 -18.32 10.36
CA LEU A 245 -7.28 -17.88 10.90
C LEU A 245 -7.43 -16.54 11.63
N ILE A 246 -8.06 -15.54 11.01
CA ILE A 246 -8.24 -14.22 11.63
C ILE A 246 -9.04 -14.36 12.92
N ASN A 247 -10.17 -15.08 12.89
CA ASN A 247 -11.05 -15.24 14.04
C ASN A 247 -10.37 -16.00 15.20
N SER A 248 -9.63 -17.07 14.89
CA SER A 248 -8.97 -17.89 15.91
C SER A 248 -7.78 -17.19 16.57
N ASN A 249 -7.26 -16.12 15.95
CA ASN A 249 -6.09 -15.39 16.45
C ASN A 249 -6.41 -13.92 16.76
N LYS A 250 -7.70 -13.55 16.86
CA LYS A 250 -8.15 -12.16 17.07
C LYS A 250 -7.48 -11.47 18.27
N ASP A 251 -7.22 -12.22 19.34
CA ASP A 251 -6.65 -11.69 20.60
C ASP A 251 -5.12 -11.52 20.50
N LEU A 252 -4.49 -12.06 19.45
CA LEU A 252 -3.07 -11.91 19.15
C LEU A 252 -2.79 -10.84 18.11
N ILE A 253 -3.78 -10.50 17.27
CA ILE A 253 -3.62 -9.50 16.21
C ILE A 253 -3.68 -8.11 16.84
N PRO A 254 -2.66 -7.25 16.65
CA PRO A 254 -2.72 -5.87 17.10
C PRO A 254 -3.91 -5.15 16.47
N THR A 255 -4.67 -4.44 17.29
CA THR A 255 -5.72 -3.54 16.84
C THR A 255 -5.20 -2.11 16.92
N THR A 256 -5.56 -1.27 15.96
CA THR A 256 -5.34 0.17 16.10
C THR A 256 -5.98 0.66 17.39
N SER A 257 -5.19 1.25 18.29
CA SER A 257 -5.74 2.07 19.35
C SER A 257 -6.52 3.18 18.67
N SER A 258 -7.84 3.16 18.78
CA SER A 258 -8.72 4.17 18.22
C SER A 258 -8.29 5.53 18.77
N SER A 259 -7.71 6.37 17.92
CA SER A 259 -7.49 7.79 18.18
C SER A 259 -8.48 8.61 17.37
#